data_AF-A0A138A0T7-F1
#
_entry.id   AF-A0A138A0T7-F1
#
_cell.length_a   1.000
_cell.length_b   1.000
_cell.length_c   1.000
_cell.angle_alpha   90.00
_cell.angle_beta   90.00
_cell.angle_gamma   90.00
#
_symmetry.space_group_name_H-M   'P 1'
#
loop_
_entity.id
_entity.type
_entity.pdbx_description
1 polymer ?
#
loop_
_entity_poly.entity_id
_entity_poly.type
_entity_poly.pdbx_seq_one_letter_code
_entity_poly.pdbx_strand_id
1 'polypeptide(L)'
;MNTDVGVARWRELIDAFVVQQERLVRIHPDLYEMTRPNPGATEEQLLAAEERLGQPIPNQYREFLTVANGWKDWSQSNTLLSCDEIGAGVLSADEFSVMIAGDPREWHGYDEWTQITRAQDSYWTAYLLMRDSQGEPAGSVHLWPGDAITGSFENYLVDELATLTEWLDREELGPWGRVWGGDSTPPTMQAIVAKYAELRREIEAMAVDGTIAGQPNPPATQESIDALESRLGHPLHPEHAELLLTADGWPGIPYLLSTHEIIDGSRWRASLVERDNRDRQALSEKERAFAQFGVSVPPAPDRPSAGEVAAASGVTPFAAWGPCAIGVDPVDGFVRWLPFDSKYGDDPSDITTRSAGTVRAYLLDEIDQLNTRVEGLRSVRGGPSDT
;
A
#
# COMPACT_ATOMS: atom_id res chain seq x y z
N MET A 1 28.78 9.81 9.58
CA MET A 1 28.29 10.73 10.63
C MET A 1 27.09 11.48 10.09
N ASN A 2 25.87 11.03 10.44
CA ASN A 2 24.67 11.83 10.22
C ASN A 2 24.77 13.06 11.11
N THR A 3 24.83 14.24 10.50
CA THR A 3 25.00 15.52 11.20
C THR A 3 23.74 15.91 11.95
N ASP A 4 23.90 16.72 12.99
CA ASP A 4 22.77 17.32 13.70
C ASP A 4 21.93 18.13 12.71
N VAL A 5 20.62 17.94 12.79
CA VAL A 5 19.61 18.56 11.91
C VAL A 5 19.16 19.88 12.53
N GLY A 6 19.15 19.95 13.86
CA GLY A 6 18.82 21.11 14.64
C GLY A 6 17.40 21.06 15.18
N VAL A 7 17.24 21.32 16.48
CA VAL A 7 15.95 21.40 17.19
C VAL A 7 14.88 22.24 16.46
N ALA A 8 15.27 23.32 15.78
CA ALA A 8 14.32 24.15 15.02
C ALA A 8 13.67 23.36 13.88
N ARG A 9 14.45 22.58 13.13
CA ARG A 9 13.98 21.77 12.02
C ARG A 9 13.10 20.62 12.51
N TRP A 10 13.42 20.00 13.63
CA TRP A 10 12.54 18.99 14.24
C TRP A 10 11.18 19.55 14.63
N ARG A 11 11.15 20.76 15.21
CA ARG A 11 9.89 21.45 15.52
C ARG A 11 9.07 21.75 14.28
N GLU A 12 9.70 22.22 13.20
CA GLU A 12 9.00 22.44 11.92
C GLU A 12 8.35 21.17 11.38
N LEU A 13 9.07 20.05 11.39
CA LEU A 13 8.53 18.76 10.94
C LEU A 13 7.39 18.28 11.85
N ILE A 14 7.55 18.37 13.17
CA ILE A 14 6.51 18.00 14.13
C ILE A 14 5.26 18.87 13.93
N ASP A 15 5.42 20.18 13.79
CA ASP A 15 4.30 21.10 13.56
C ASP A 15 3.57 20.76 12.26
N ALA A 16 4.30 20.39 11.20
CA ALA A 16 3.70 19.95 9.95
C ALA A 16 2.91 18.64 10.12
N PHE A 17 3.42 17.66 10.87
CA PHE A 17 2.67 16.45 11.21
C PHE A 17 1.43 16.74 12.04
N VAL A 18 1.50 17.69 13.00
CA VAL A 18 0.33 18.09 13.79
C VAL A 18 -0.77 18.65 12.87
N VAL A 19 -0.40 19.49 11.88
CA VAL A 19 -1.34 19.97 10.87
C VAL A 19 -1.97 18.82 10.09
N GLN A 20 -1.19 17.82 9.66
CA GLN A 20 -1.74 16.66 8.95
C GLN A 20 -2.67 15.82 9.85
N GLN A 21 -2.35 15.65 11.13
CA GLN A 21 -3.23 14.97 12.09
C GLN A 21 -4.55 15.74 12.27
N GLU A 22 -4.53 17.08 12.35
CA GLU A 22 -5.75 17.88 12.39
C GLU A 22 -6.61 17.72 11.13
N ARG A 23 -5.98 17.59 9.96
CA ARG A 23 -6.67 17.28 8.70
C ARG A 23 -7.28 15.88 8.73
N LEU A 24 -6.52 14.88 9.17
CA LEU A 24 -6.95 13.48 9.27
C LEU A 24 -8.21 13.34 10.13
N VAL A 25 -8.20 13.89 11.34
CA VAL A 25 -9.36 13.86 12.25
C VAL A 25 -10.55 14.64 11.68
N ARG A 26 -10.31 15.72 10.95
CA ARG A 26 -11.38 16.49 10.31
C ARG A 26 -12.06 15.69 9.18
N ILE A 27 -11.30 14.97 8.38
CA ILE A 27 -11.80 14.20 7.23
C ILE A 27 -12.48 12.91 7.71
N HIS A 28 -11.89 12.24 8.70
CA HIS A 28 -12.34 10.95 9.21
C HIS A 28 -12.52 10.97 10.74
N PRO A 29 -13.47 11.77 11.27
CA PRO A 29 -13.65 11.96 12.72
C PRO A 29 -14.10 10.69 13.46
N ASP A 30 -14.68 9.73 12.73
CA ASP A 30 -15.14 8.45 13.30
C ASP A 30 -14.03 7.38 13.33
N LEU A 31 -12.91 7.60 12.64
CA LEU A 31 -11.82 6.62 12.53
C LEU A 31 -10.58 7.04 13.33
N TYR A 32 -10.32 8.34 13.48
CA TYR A 32 -9.09 8.83 14.10
C TYR A 32 -9.37 9.82 15.24
N GLU A 33 -8.61 9.67 16.32
CA GLU A 33 -8.58 10.63 17.42
C GLU A 33 -7.39 11.57 17.30
N MET A 34 -7.57 12.82 17.76
CA MET A 34 -6.49 13.79 17.76
C MET A 34 -5.45 13.46 18.84
N THR A 35 -4.22 13.16 18.42
CA THR A 35 -3.08 12.95 19.31
C THR A 35 -2.08 14.10 19.23
N ARG A 36 -1.06 14.08 20.10
CA ARG A 36 0.05 15.04 20.13
C ARG A 36 1.35 14.30 20.50
N PRO A 37 2.51 14.83 20.08
CA PRO A 37 3.79 14.29 20.51
C PRO A 37 3.92 14.39 22.03
N ASN A 38 4.57 13.40 22.63
CA ASN A 38 4.95 13.46 24.03
C ASN A 38 5.96 14.60 24.26
N PRO A 39 6.03 15.18 25.48
CA PRO A 39 7.08 16.11 25.82
C PRO A 39 8.47 15.52 25.55
N GLY A 40 9.38 16.36 25.09
CA GLY A 40 10.76 15.97 24.81
C GLY A 40 11.45 15.23 25.97
N ALA A 41 12.28 14.27 25.62
CA ALA A 41 12.99 13.41 26.54
C ALA A 41 14.00 14.20 27.36
N THR A 42 14.07 13.87 28.64
CA THR A 42 15.17 14.31 29.52
C THR A 42 16.44 13.53 29.21
N GLU A 43 17.59 14.09 29.61
CA GLU A 43 18.88 13.40 29.44
C GLU A 43 18.89 12.06 30.20
N GLU A 44 18.24 12.00 31.37
CA GLU A 44 18.09 10.76 32.14
C GLU A 44 17.30 9.68 31.37
N GLN A 45 16.24 10.07 30.63
CA GLN A 45 15.48 9.14 29.80
C GLN A 45 16.27 8.65 28.59
N LEU A 46 17.03 9.55 27.94
CA LEU A 46 17.90 9.19 26.83
C LEU A 46 18.97 8.19 27.27
N LEU A 47 19.65 8.48 28.39
CA LEU A 47 20.67 7.60 28.95
C LEU A 47 20.09 6.24 29.36
N ALA A 48 18.88 6.20 29.94
CA ALA A 48 18.22 4.95 30.29
C ALA A 48 17.84 4.12 29.05
N ALA A 49 17.45 4.76 27.95
CA ALA A 49 17.21 4.08 26.68
C ALA A 49 18.51 3.55 26.07
N GLU A 50 19.58 4.34 26.06
CA GLU A 50 20.91 3.93 25.59
C GLU A 50 21.47 2.74 26.42
N GLU A 51 21.29 2.77 27.73
CA GLU A 51 21.67 1.66 28.62
C GLU A 51 20.88 0.39 28.29
N ARG A 52 19.57 0.51 28.05
CA ARG A 52 18.71 -0.62 27.67
C ARG A 52 19.10 -1.22 26.32
N LEU A 53 19.47 -0.37 25.37
CA LEU A 53 19.92 -0.77 24.03
C LEU A 53 21.36 -1.32 24.03
N GLY A 54 22.14 -1.04 25.08
CA GLY A 54 23.55 -1.40 25.16
C GLY A 54 24.46 -0.60 24.22
N GLN A 55 23.95 0.45 23.58
CA GLN A 55 24.68 1.29 22.63
C GLN A 55 24.06 2.70 22.54
N PRO A 56 24.87 3.72 22.15
CA PRO A 56 24.36 5.09 21.99
C PRO A 56 23.30 5.19 20.89
N ILE A 57 22.31 6.07 21.09
CA ILE A 57 21.31 6.37 20.07
C ILE A 57 21.95 7.27 19.00
N PRO A 58 21.72 7.02 17.69
CA PRO A 58 22.21 7.89 16.63
C PRO A 58 21.80 9.36 16.83
N ASN A 59 22.73 10.29 16.59
CA ASN A 59 22.59 11.71 16.95
C ASN A 59 21.27 12.35 16.52
N GLN A 60 20.83 12.15 15.27
CA GLN A 60 19.58 12.74 14.77
C GLN A 60 18.36 12.24 15.55
N TYR A 61 18.28 10.94 15.81
CA TYR A 61 17.16 10.37 16.55
C TYR A 61 17.21 10.79 18.03
N ARG A 62 18.42 10.83 18.61
CA ARG A 62 18.64 11.35 19.95
C ARG A 62 18.19 12.81 20.07
N GLU A 63 18.55 13.66 19.13
CA GLU A 63 18.14 15.08 19.06
C GLU A 63 16.61 15.19 18.89
N PHE A 64 16.01 14.42 17.98
CA PHE A 64 14.56 14.38 17.80
C PHE A 64 13.81 14.02 19.10
N LEU A 65 14.29 13.02 19.84
CA LEU A 65 13.69 12.60 21.10
C LEU A 65 13.69 13.72 22.15
N THR A 66 14.64 14.67 22.12
CA THR A 66 14.62 15.87 22.98
C THR A 66 13.49 16.84 22.66
N VAL A 67 12.85 16.69 21.49
CA VAL A 67 11.72 17.51 21.05
C VAL A 67 10.40 16.75 21.19
N ALA A 68 10.38 15.47 20.79
CA ALA A 68 9.21 14.59 20.89
C ALA A 68 9.61 13.18 21.35
N ASN A 69 9.29 12.83 22.59
CA ASN A 69 9.64 11.52 23.17
C ASN A 69 8.58 10.46 22.83
N GLY A 70 8.45 10.15 21.54
CA GLY A 70 7.40 9.29 21.02
C GLY A 70 6.09 10.03 20.78
N TRP A 71 5.20 9.39 20.02
CA TRP A 71 3.92 9.95 19.62
C TRP A 71 2.97 8.82 19.21
N LYS A 72 1.88 8.66 19.96
CA LYS A 72 0.81 7.72 19.65
C LYS A 72 0.07 8.13 18.37
N ASP A 73 -0.17 7.19 17.47
CA ASP A 73 -0.97 7.39 16.25
C ASP A 73 -0.47 8.62 15.46
N TRP A 74 0.87 8.75 15.33
CA TRP A 74 1.55 9.91 14.76
C TRP A 74 1.35 10.00 13.24
N SER A 75 1.25 8.84 12.59
CA SER A 75 0.95 8.65 11.18
C SER A 75 -0.06 7.51 11.08
N GLN A 76 -1.35 7.86 10.96
CA GLN A 76 -2.46 6.92 10.98
C GLN A 76 -2.44 6.03 12.24
N SER A 77 -2.37 4.70 12.11
CA SER A 77 -2.37 3.73 13.23
C SER A 77 -0.97 3.33 13.71
N ASN A 78 0.08 4.04 13.26
CA ASN A 78 1.44 3.83 13.72
C ASN A 78 1.79 4.74 14.90
N THR A 79 2.52 4.19 15.87
CA THR A 79 3.05 4.90 17.05
C THR A 79 4.56 5.05 16.94
N LEU A 80 5.09 6.26 17.13
CA LEU A 80 6.52 6.49 17.38
C LEU A 80 6.85 6.13 18.82
N LEU A 81 7.82 5.25 19.02
CA LEU A 81 8.17 4.74 20.34
C LEU A 81 8.92 5.79 21.16
N SER A 82 8.57 5.86 22.44
CA SER A 82 9.27 6.68 23.43
C SER A 82 10.55 6.02 23.95
N CYS A 83 11.38 6.78 24.65
CA CYS A 83 12.57 6.29 25.36
C CYS A 83 12.26 5.15 26.35
N ASP A 84 11.04 5.03 26.85
CA ASP A 84 10.65 3.93 27.76
C ASP A 84 10.28 2.65 27.00
N GLU A 85 9.96 2.75 25.71
CA GLU A 85 9.48 1.65 24.88
C GLU A 85 10.56 1.09 23.95
N ILE A 86 11.47 1.94 23.47
CA ILE A 86 12.54 1.54 22.57
C ILE A 86 13.43 0.50 23.26
N GLY A 87 13.62 -0.67 22.66
CA GLY A 87 14.40 -1.77 23.26
C GLY A 87 13.73 -2.46 24.45
N ALA A 88 12.47 -2.15 24.78
CA ALA A 88 11.71 -2.84 25.82
C ALA A 88 10.91 -4.06 25.30
N GLY A 89 10.81 -4.22 23.98
CA GLY A 89 10.12 -5.33 23.34
C GLY A 89 11.02 -6.53 23.08
N VAL A 90 10.55 -7.72 23.42
CA VAL A 90 10.99 -8.95 22.74
C VAL A 90 10.18 -9.00 21.46
N LEU A 91 10.83 -9.04 20.29
CA LEU A 91 10.15 -9.34 19.04
C LEU A 91 9.28 -10.56 19.28
N SER A 92 7.97 -10.44 19.11
CA SER A 92 7.08 -11.58 19.24
C SER A 92 7.53 -12.67 18.28
N ALA A 93 7.24 -13.94 18.60
CA ALA A 93 7.59 -15.05 17.72
C ALA A 93 6.99 -14.89 16.31
N ASP A 94 5.87 -14.15 16.20
CA ASP A 94 5.21 -13.81 14.95
C ASP A 94 5.96 -12.69 14.18
N GLU A 95 6.38 -11.61 14.84
CA GLU A 95 7.24 -10.56 14.23
C GLU A 95 8.58 -11.14 13.76
N PHE A 96 9.17 -12.04 14.55
CA PHE A 96 10.39 -12.77 14.19
C PHE A 96 10.16 -13.72 13.01
N SER A 97 9.03 -14.44 12.99
CA SER A 97 8.68 -15.36 11.90
C SER A 97 8.34 -14.66 10.59
N VAL A 98 7.80 -13.44 10.66
CA VAL A 98 7.54 -12.57 9.52
C VAL A 98 8.85 -11.94 9.02
N MET A 99 9.72 -11.44 9.89
CA MET A 99 11.03 -10.89 9.49
C MET A 99 11.91 -11.91 8.79
N ILE A 100 11.95 -13.17 9.26
CA ILE A 100 12.70 -14.21 8.56
C ILE A 100 11.95 -14.65 7.27
N ALA A 101 10.66 -14.35 7.09
CA ALA A 101 9.90 -14.72 5.89
C ALA A 101 10.22 -13.91 4.63
N GLY A 102 10.77 -12.70 4.73
CA GLY A 102 10.95 -11.79 3.58
C GLY A 102 12.30 -11.82 2.86
N ASP A 103 13.09 -12.89 3.08
CA ASP A 103 14.39 -13.25 2.47
C ASP A 103 15.49 -13.40 3.54
N PRO A 104 15.73 -14.63 4.03
CA PRO A 104 16.79 -14.91 4.99
C PRO A 104 18.22 -14.66 4.48
N ARG A 105 18.44 -14.42 3.17
CA ARG A 105 19.79 -14.42 2.59
C ARG A 105 20.57 -13.11 2.75
N GLU A 106 19.95 -12.00 3.12
CA GLU A 106 20.65 -10.70 3.10
C GLU A 106 20.84 -10.01 4.47
N TRP A 107 20.09 -10.40 5.51
CA TRP A 107 20.07 -9.61 6.75
C TRP A 107 20.68 -10.36 7.96
N HIS A 108 22.00 -10.52 7.92
CA HIS A 108 22.80 -10.72 9.13
C HIS A 108 22.92 -9.37 9.86
N GLY A 109 22.37 -9.23 11.08
CA GLY A 109 22.58 -8.02 11.90
C GLY A 109 21.34 -7.41 12.57
N TYR A 110 20.26 -8.17 12.83
CA TYR A 110 19.09 -7.66 13.55
C TYR A 110 19.41 -7.14 14.98
N ASP A 111 20.56 -7.50 15.55
CA ASP A 111 21.07 -6.90 16.78
C ASP A 111 21.49 -5.42 16.61
N GLU A 112 21.66 -4.96 15.37
CA GLU A 112 22.07 -3.60 15.03
C GLU A 112 20.89 -2.68 14.70
N TRP A 113 19.72 -3.25 14.40
CA TRP A 113 18.50 -2.52 14.05
C TRP A 113 17.55 -2.47 15.24
N THR A 114 17.08 -1.27 15.58
CA THR A 114 16.19 -1.04 16.72
C THR A 114 14.84 -0.59 16.22
N GLN A 115 13.77 -1.28 16.62
CA GLN A 115 12.41 -0.85 16.34
C GLN A 115 12.14 0.54 16.94
N ILE A 116 11.65 1.47 16.12
CA ILE A 116 11.34 2.84 16.52
C ILE A 116 9.87 3.21 16.28
N THR A 117 9.12 2.38 15.56
CA THR A 117 7.65 2.50 15.49
C THR A 117 6.96 1.19 15.86
N ARG A 118 5.70 1.28 16.25
CA ARG A 118 4.81 0.13 16.46
C ARG A 118 3.49 0.40 15.76
N ALA A 119 3.10 -0.51 14.88
CA ALA A 119 1.81 -0.49 14.24
C ALA A 119 0.76 -1.19 15.10
N GLN A 120 -0.44 -0.62 15.22
CA GLN A 120 -1.57 -1.30 15.86
C GLN A 120 -2.32 -2.18 14.84
N ASP A 121 -2.63 -1.62 13.67
CA ASP A 121 -3.46 -2.27 12.65
C ASP A 121 -2.75 -2.34 11.29
N SER A 122 -1.43 -2.10 11.27
CA SER A 122 -0.61 -2.15 10.06
C SER A 122 0.54 -3.14 10.25
N TYR A 123 1.07 -3.69 9.16
CA TYR A 123 2.28 -4.49 9.22
C TYR A 123 3.55 -3.63 9.06
N TRP A 124 3.40 -2.32 8.87
CA TRP A 124 4.49 -1.40 8.57
C TRP A 124 5.19 -0.91 9.83
N THR A 125 6.43 -1.36 10.05
CA THR A 125 7.28 -1.06 11.20
C THR A 125 8.60 -0.47 10.74
N ALA A 126 9.03 0.61 11.38
CA ALA A 126 10.29 1.27 11.10
C ALA A 126 11.36 0.83 12.10
N TYR A 127 12.54 0.51 11.58
CA TYR A 127 13.72 0.11 12.32
C TYR A 127 14.85 1.11 12.05
N LEU A 128 15.56 1.51 13.10
CA LEU A 128 16.68 2.44 13.04
C LEU A 128 18.00 1.67 13.18
N LEU A 129 18.95 1.93 12.28
CA LEU A 129 20.29 1.37 12.36
C LEU A 129 21.12 2.11 13.42
N MET A 130 21.60 1.39 14.43
CA MET A 130 22.27 1.98 15.59
C MET A 130 23.75 2.28 15.36
N ARG A 131 24.39 1.58 14.41
CA ARG A 131 25.80 1.74 14.06
C ARG A 131 26.02 1.54 12.56
N ASP A 132 27.06 2.16 12.00
CA ASP A 132 27.43 1.96 10.60
C ASP A 132 27.59 0.46 10.30
N SER A 133 26.75 -0.08 9.42
CA SER A 133 26.74 -1.50 9.08
C SER A 133 26.01 -1.74 7.77
N GLN A 134 26.28 -2.87 7.11
CA GLN A 134 25.58 -3.30 5.89
C GLN A 134 25.65 -2.29 4.72
N GLY A 135 26.68 -1.41 4.72
CA GLY A 135 26.84 -0.34 3.74
C GLY A 135 26.05 0.94 4.05
N GLU A 136 25.29 0.94 5.14
CA GLU A 136 24.43 2.03 5.58
C GLU A 136 25.02 2.75 6.81
N PRO A 137 24.88 4.08 6.91
CA PRO A 137 25.31 4.83 8.08
C PRO A 137 24.36 4.66 9.27
N ALA A 138 24.88 4.83 10.48
CA ALA A 138 24.07 4.94 11.69
C ALA A 138 23.01 6.04 11.54
N GLY A 139 21.79 5.74 11.97
CA GLY A 139 20.61 6.58 11.81
C GLY A 139 19.84 6.35 10.50
N SER A 140 20.28 5.45 9.62
CA SER A 140 19.42 4.95 8.53
C SER A 140 18.18 4.28 9.09
N VAL A 141 17.05 4.44 8.39
CA VAL A 141 15.77 3.83 8.77
C VAL A 141 15.33 2.87 7.68
N HIS A 142 14.87 1.70 8.11
CA HIS A 142 14.30 0.67 7.26
C HIS A 142 12.82 0.51 7.57
N LEU A 143 11.98 0.51 6.55
CA LEU A 143 10.54 0.31 6.68
C LEU A 143 10.19 -1.12 6.26
N TRP A 144 9.64 -1.89 7.19
CA TRP A 144 9.26 -3.28 7.00
C TRP A 144 7.74 -3.45 7.00
N PRO A 145 7.11 -4.25 6.12
CA PRO A 145 7.71 -5.08 5.07
C PRO A 145 8.10 -4.27 3.83
N GLY A 146 9.39 -4.24 3.48
CA GLY A 146 9.87 -3.53 2.31
C GLY A 146 11.39 -3.53 2.24
N ASP A 147 11.92 -3.09 1.09
CA ASP A 147 13.37 -3.00 0.85
C ASP A 147 13.88 -1.55 0.92
N ALA A 148 13.00 -0.61 1.26
CA ALA A 148 13.34 0.81 1.30
C ALA A 148 14.15 1.13 2.57
N ILE A 149 15.37 1.59 2.37
CA ILE A 149 16.21 2.18 3.40
C ILE A 149 16.35 3.67 3.11
N THR A 150 15.94 4.50 4.05
CA THR A 150 16.22 5.94 4.01
C THR A 150 17.53 6.18 4.75
N GLY A 151 18.47 6.90 4.14
CA GLY A 151 19.82 7.12 4.69
C GLY A 151 19.90 7.94 6.00
N SER A 152 18.77 8.47 6.49
CA SER A 152 18.69 9.20 7.75
C SER A 152 17.27 9.18 8.33
N PHE A 153 17.16 9.42 9.63
CA PHE A 153 15.87 9.56 10.30
C PHE A 153 15.12 10.84 9.86
N GLU A 154 15.82 11.92 9.50
CA GLU A 154 15.16 13.10 8.93
C GLU A 154 14.48 12.77 7.60
N ASN A 155 15.19 12.06 6.70
CA ASN A 155 14.65 11.70 5.40
C ASN A 155 13.41 10.82 5.55
N TYR A 156 13.45 9.86 6.48
CA TYR A 156 12.30 9.05 6.85
C TYR A 156 11.08 9.91 7.21
N LEU A 157 11.23 10.87 8.14
CA LEU A 157 10.11 11.74 8.53
C LEU A 157 9.61 12.63 7.39
N VAL A 158 10.51 13.10 6.52
CA VAL A 158 10.13 13.91 5.35
C VAL A 158 9.32 13.08 4.34
N ASP A 159 9.75 11.85 4.07
CA ASP A 159 9.08 10.94 3.14
C ASP A 159 7.70 10.49 3.68
N GLU A 160 7.62 10.21 4.99
CA GLU A 160 6.35 9.92 5.67
C GLU A 160 5.39 11.12 5.63
N LEU A 161 5.89 12.33 5.87
CA LEU A 161 5.06 13.55 5.83
C LEU A 161 4.54 13.81 4.41
N ALA A 162 5.38 13.63 3.40
CA ALA A 162 4.99 13.77 2.00
C ALA A 162 3.91 12.76 1.62
N THR A 163 4.10 11.50 2.02
CA THR A 163 3.12 10.41 1.80
C THR A 163 1.79 10.71 2.47
N LEU A 164 1.81 11.11 3.74
CA LEU A 164 0.60 11.45 4.49
C LEU A 164 -0.12 12.66 3.89
N THR A 165 0.63 13.70 3.51
CA THR A 165 0.08 14.90 2.86
C THR A 165 -0.58 14.54 1.55
N GLU A 166 0.08 13.75 0.71
CA GLU A 166 -0.44 13.34 -0.59
C GLU A 166 -1.74 12.51 -0.46
N TRP A 167 -1.78 11.62 0.52
CA TRP A 167 -2.97 10.84 0.82
C TRP A 167 -4.12 11.74 1.31
N LEU A 168 -3.88 12.64 2.26
CA LEU A 168 -4.90 13.56 2.77
C LEU A 168 -5.40 14.56 1.70
N ASP A 169 -4.52 15.03 0.82
CA ASP A 169 -4.92 15.87 -0.32
C ASP A 169 -5.90 15.13 -1.24
N ARG A 170 -5.74 13.80 -1.40
CA ARG A 170 -6.67 12.96 -2.17
C ARG A 170 -8.01 12.83 -1.45
N GLU A 171 -8.00 12.57 -0.15
CA GLU A 171 -9.22 12.44 0.64
C GLU A 171 -10.04 13.76 0.67
N GLU A 172 -9.37 14.93 0.74
CA GLU A 172 -10.05 16.24 0.72
C GLU A 172 -10.73 16.58 -0.60
N LEU A 173 -10.22 16.04 -1.71
CA LEU A 173 -10.85 16.20 -3.03
C LEU A 173 -12.11 15.34 -3.17
N GLY A 174 -12.40 14.49 -2.19
CA GLY A 174 -13.59 13.64 -2.16
C GLY A 174 -13.50 12.46 -3.13
N PRO A 175 -14.59 11.69 -3.28
CA PRO A 175 -14.56 10.37 -3.91
C PRO A 175 -14.36 10.40 -5.43
N TRP A 176 -14.29 11.58 -6.06
CA TRP A 176 -14.28 11.74 -7.52
C TRP A 176 -12.88 11.97 -8.13
N GLY A 177 -11.82 11.80 -7.34
CA GLY A 177 -10.42 11.86 -7.77
C GLY A 177 -9.91 13.27 -8.10
N ARG A 178 -8.58 13.42 -8.21
CA ARG A 178 -7.90 14.69 -8.51
C ARG A 178 -8.34 15.30 -9.83
N VAL A 179 -8.62 14.44 -10.81
CA VAL A 179 -8.93 14.85 -12.18
C VAL A 179 -10.25 15.62 -12.30
N TRP A 180 -11.21 15.41 -11.38
CA TRP A 180 -12.51 16.11 -11.38
C TRP A 180 -12.62 17.21 -10.32
N GLY A 181 -11.54 17.53 -9.60
CA GLY A 181 -11.43 18.74 -8.76
C GLY A 181 -12.44 18.83 -7.62
N GLY A 182 -12.95 17.71 -7.12
CA GLY A 182 -13.90 17.66 -6.02
C GLY A 182 -15.28 18.26 -6.32
N ASP A 183 -15.72 18.24 -7.58
CA ASP A 183 -17.06 18.68 -7.94
C ASP A 183 -18.13 17.82 -7.23
N SER A 184 -19.23 18.46 -6.80
CA SER A 184 -20.31 17.82 -6.04
C SER A 184 -21.14 16.82 -6.86
N THR A 185 -20.93 16.79 -8.18
CA THR A 185 -21.63 15.89 -9.09
C THR A 185 -20.73 14.72 -9.47
N PRO A 186 -21.13 13.46 -9.21
CA PRO A 186 -20.35 12.30 -9.63
C PRO A 186 -20.15 12.30 -11.16
N PRO A 187 -18.92 12.06 -11.65
CA PRO A 187 -18.70 11.84 -13.07
C PRO A 187 -19.46 10.60 -13.53
N THR A 188 -20.11 10.68 -14.69
CA THR A 188 -20.81 9.55 -15.30
C THR A 188 -19.82 8.45 -15.69
N MET A 189 -20.26 7.19 -15.81
CA MET A 189 -19.34 6.11 -16.21
C MET A 189 -18.74 6.37 -17.60
N GLN A 190 -19.52 7.00 -18.49
CA GLN A 190 -19.04 7.45 -19.80
C GLN A 190 -17.89 8.47 -19.68
N ALA A 191 -17.98 9.45 -18.78
CA ALA A 191 -16.92 10.43 -18.57
C ALA A 191 -15.65 9.79 -18.00
N ILE A 192 -15.82 8.86 -17.06
CA ILE A 192 -14.73 8.07 -16.46
C ILE A 192 -13.99 7.27 -17.53
N VAL A 193 -14.72 6.45 -18.31
CA VAL A 193 -14.15 5.66 -19.41
C VAL A 193 -13.46 6.56 -20.44
N ALA A 194 -14.07 7.67 -20.83
CA ALA A 194 -13.46 8.60 -21.78
C ALA A 194 -12.13 9.18 -21.26
N LYS A 195 -12.08 9.58 -19.99
CA LYS A 195 -10.88 10.16 -19.39
C LYS A 195 -9.79 9.11 -19.17
N TYR A 196 -10.15 7.91 -18.76
CA TYR A 196 -9.20 6.79 -18.65
C TYR A 196 -8.56 6.48 -20.02
N ALA A 197 -9.34 6.51 -21.11
CA ALA A 197 -8.83 6.31 -22.47
C ALA A 197 -7.93 7.45 -22.96
N GLU A 198 -8.24 8.68 -22.58
CA GLU A 198 -7.39 9.84 -22.85
C GLU A 198 -6.00 9.68 -22.20
N LEU A 199 -5.94 9.43 -20.89
CA LEU A 199 -4.68 9.31 -20.15
C LEU A 199 -3.83 8.13 -20.61
N ARG A 200 -4.46 6.98 -20.89
CA ARG A 200 -3.75 5.81 -21.42
C ARG A 200 -3.10 6.08 -22.79
N ARG A 201 -3.82 6.76 -23.69
CA ARG A 201 -3.26 7.18 -25.01
C ARG A 201 -2.11 8.16 -24.85
N GLU A 202 -2.19 9.04 -23.85
CA GLU A 202 -1.10 9.97 -23.58
C GLU A 202 0.16 9.25 -23.09
N ILE A 203 0.02 8.29 -22.16
CA ILE A 203 1.13 7.46 -21.70
C ILE A 203 1.74 6.67 -22.87
N GLU A 204 0.91 6.06 -23.72
CA GLU A 204 1.38 5.35 -24.92
C GLU A 204 2.16 6.27 -25.86
N ALA A 205 1.66 7.48 -26.12
CA ALA A 205 2.37 8.47 -26.94
C ALA A 205 3.70 8.92 -26.32
N MET A 206 3.85 8.80 -25.00
CA MET A 206 5.09 9.10 -24.27
C MET A 206 5.97 7.87 -24.01
N ALA A 207 5.49 6.65 -24.23
CA ALA A 207 6.25 5.44 -23.98
C ALA A 207 7.31 5.25 -25.09
N VAL A 208 8.56 5.03 -24.71
CA VAL A 208 9.68 4.80 -25.64
C VAL A 208 9.77 3.33 -26.06
N ASP A 209 9.16 2.43 -25.29
CA ASP A 209 9.23 0.97 -25.45
C ASP A 209 8.12 0.37 -26.31
N GLY A 210 7.21 1.19 -26.86
CA GLY A 210 6.11 0.72 -27.70
C GLY A 210 5.03 -0.04 -26.91
N THR A 211 4.91 0.19 -25.60
CA THR A 211 3.79 -0.33 -24.80
C THR A 211 2.46 0.14 -25.41
N ILE A 212 1.72 -0.78 -26.02
CA ILE A 212 0.40 -0.50 -26.60
C ILE A 212 -0.61 -0.38 -25.45
N ALA A 213 -1.13 0.83 -25.24
CA ALA A 213 -2.31 0.98 -24.42
C ALA A 213 -3.50 0.41 -25.19
N GLY A 214 -4.01 -0.75 -24.77
CA GLY A 214 -5.21 -1.30 -25.38
C GLY A 214 -6.35 -0.27 -25.33
N GLN A 215 -7.12 -0.16 -26.40
CA GLN A 215 -8.34 0.66 -26.42
C GLN A 215 -9.47 -0.10 -25.73
N PRO A 216 -10.46 0.60 -25.14
CA PRO A 216 -11.64 -0.06 -24.62
C PRO A 216 -12.35 -0.80 -25.76
N ASN A 217 -12.87 -1.97 -25.46
CA ASN A 217 -13.72 -2.68 -26.41
C ASN A 217 -15.03 -1.90 -26.63
N PRO A 218 -15.73 -2.16 -27.75
CA PRO A 218 -17.07 -1.63 -27.95
C PRO A 218 -18.00 -1.97 -26.77
N PRO A 219 -19.02 -1.13 -26.48
CA PRO A 219 -20.06 -1.41 -25.49
C PRO A 219 -20.68 -2.80 -25.61
N ALA A 220 -20.99 -3.42 -24.47
CA ALA A 220 -21.80 -4.63 -24.43
C ALA A 220 -23.23 -4.29 -24.84
N THR A 221 -23.96 -5.28 -25.37
CA THR A 221 -25.41 -5.17 -25.53
C THR A 221 -26.11 -5.60 -24.24
N GLN A 222 -27.34 -5.16 -24.03
CA GLN A 222 -28.16 -5.66 -22.92
C GLN A 222 -28.32 -7.19 -22.98
N GLU A 223 -28.41 -7.76 -24.19
CA GLU A 223 -28.47 -9.22 -24.38
C GLU A 223 -27.20 -9.93 -23.85
N SER A 224 -26.02 -9.34 -24.07
CA SER A 224 -24.77 -9.88 -23.50
C SER A 224 -24.75 -9.81 -21.97
N ILE A 225 -25.29 -8.75 -21.37
CA ILE A 225 -25.42 -8.61 -19.91
C ILE A 225 -26.38 -9.67 -19.37
N ASP A 226 -27.56 -9.80 -19.97
CA ASP A 226 -28.57 -10.78 -19.55
C ASP A 226 -28.02 -12.22 -19.66
N ALA A 227 -27.27 -12.51 -20.72
CA ALA A 227 -26.60 -13.81 -20.91
C ALA A 227 -25.52 -14.06 -19.84
N LEU A 228 -24.75 -13.04 -19.48
CA LEU A 228 -23.76 -13.11 -18.40
C LEU A 228 -24.42 -13.36 -17.05
N GLU A 229 -25.44 -12.58 -16.67
CA GLU A 229 -26.18 -12.75 -15.42
C GLU A 229 -26.84 -14.13 -15.32
N SER A 230 -27.44 -14.60 -16.43
CA SER A 230 -28.00 -15.96 -16.49
C SER A 230 -26.93 -17.03 -16.29
N ARG A 231 -25.69 -16.81 -16.74
CA ARG A 231 -24.59 -17.76 -16.58
C ARG A 231 -24.01 -17.76 -15.18
N LEU A 232 -23.94 -16.59 -14.55
CA LEU A 232 -23.48 -16.40 -13.17
C LEU A 232 -24.51 -16.87 -12.14
N GLY A 233 -25.80 -16.82 -12.49
CA GLY A 233 -26.91 -17.20 -11.59
C GLY A 233 -27.32 -16.10 -10.61
N HIS A 234 -26.83 -14.88 -10.79
CA HIS A 234 -27.20 -13.69 -10.04
C HIS A 234 -27.04 -12.44 -10.93
N PRO A 235 -27.74 -11.34 -10.64
CA PRO A 235 -27.53 -10.08 -11.35
C PRO A 235 -26.13 -9.51 -11.07
N LEU A 236 -25.63 -8.71 -12.01
CA LEU A 236 -24.45 -7.88 -11.78
C LEU A 236 -24.81 -6.70 -10.86
N HIS A 237 -23.82 -6.19 -10.15
CA HIS A 237 -23.97 -4.90 -9.50
C HIS A 237 -24.21 -3.80 -10.57
N PRO A 238 -25.11 -2.81 -10.34
CA PRO A 238 -25.45 -1.81 -11.35
C PRO A 238 -24.27 -1.05 -11.96
N GLU A 239 -23.26 -0.70 -11.16
CA GLU A 239 -22.07 -0.01 -11.70
C GLU A 239 -21.20 -0.93 -12.59
N HIS A 240 -21.16 -2.23 -12.32
CA HIS A 240 -20.44 -3.18 -13.16
C HIS A 240 -21.16 -3.35 -14.51
N ALA A 241 -22.50 -3.47 -14.48
CA ALA A 241 -23.31 -3.50 -15.68
C ALA A 241 -23.18 -2.20 -16.50
N GLU A 242 -23.23 -1.03 -15.85
CA GLU A 242 -23.05 0.28 -16.49
C GLU A 242 -21.68 0.38 -17.19
N LEU A 243 -20.61 -0.10 -16.53
CA LEU A 243 -19.27 -0.15 -17.12
C LEU A 243 -19.26 -1.01 -18.39
N LEU A 244 -19.76 -2.24 -18.34
CA LEU A 244 -19.77 -3.14 -19.49
C LEU A 244 -20.62 -2.58 -20.65
N LEU A 245 -21.75 -1.93 -20.34
CA LEU A 245 -22.59 -1.20 -21.31
C LEU A 245 -21.93 0.08 -21.84
N THR A 246 -20.84 0.54 -21.23
CA THR A 246 -20.04 1.69 -21.69
C THR A 246 -18.78 1.23 -22.45
N ALA A 247 -18.15 0.13 -22.01
CA ALA A 247 -16.97 -0.50 -22.58
C ALA A 247 -16.90 -1.97 -22.15
N ASP A 248 -17.07 -2.91 -23.08
CA ASP A 248 -17.12 -4.35 -22.79
C ASP A 248 -15.73 -4.96 -22.61
N GLY A 249 -15.06 -4.57 -21.53
CA GLY A 249 -13.68 -4.95 -21.26
C GLY A 249 -12.66 -4.00 -21.88
N TRP A 250 -11.44 -4.09 -21.38
CA TRP A 250 -10.37 -3.17 -21.70
C TRP A 250 -9.00 -3.84 -21.61
N PRO A 251 -8.35 -4.15 -22.74
CA PRO A 251 -7.00 -4.67 -22.74
C PRO A 251 -5.98 -3.67 -22.19
N GLY A 252 -5.04 -4.14 -21.38
CA GLY A 252 -3.96 -3.33 -20.79
C GLY A 252 -3.78 -3.65 -19.32
N ILE A 253 -3.10 -2.79 -18.57
CA ILE A 253 -2.85 -2.97 -17.13
C ILE A 253 -3.56 -1.84 -16.36
N PRO A 254 -4.50 -2.15 -15.46
CA PRO A 254 -5.19 -3.45 -15.30
C PRO A 254 -6.00 -3.85 -16.54
N TYR A 255 -6.20 -5.16 -16.72
CA TYR A 255 -6.99 -5.71 -17.83
C TYR A 255 -8.42 -5.88 -17.34
N LEU A 256 -9.35 -5.04 -17.81
CA LEU A 256 -10.77 -5.17 -17.49
C LEU A 256 -11.39 -6.26 -18.35
N LEU A 257 -12.10 -7.20 -17.74
CA LEU A 257 -12.66 -8.35 -18.45
C LEU A 257 -13.91 -7.95 -19.22
N SER A 258 -14.03 -8.44 -20.44
CA SER A 258 -15.29 -8.40 -21.20
C SER A 258 -16.30 -9.43 -20.68
N THR A 259 -17.58 -9.26 -21.01
CA THR A 259 -18.65 -10.24 -20.75
C THR A 259 -18.25 -11.65 -21.21
N HIS A 260 -17.67 -11.75 -22.40
CA HIS A 260 -17.16 -13.02 -22.94
C HIS A 260 -16.03 -13.60 -22.09
N GLU A 261 -15.05 -12.80 -21.68
CA GLU A 261 -13.93 -13.27 -20.86
C GLU A 261 -14.32 -13.62 -19.43
N ILE A 262 -15.34 -12.97 -18.87
CA ILE A 262 -15.91 -13.35 -17.57
C ILE A 262 -16.49 -14.76 -17.65
N ILE A 263 -17.27 -15.06 -18.71
CA ILE A 263 -17.89 -16.37 -18.95
C ILE A 263 -16.84 -17.45 -19.24
N ASP A 264 -15.98 -17.21 -20.22
CA ASP A 264 -14.92 -18.13 -20.63
C ASP A 264 -13.99 -18.43 -19.46
N GLY A 265 -13.56 -17.37 -18.79
CA GLY A 265 -12.76 -17.38 -17.57
C GLY A 265 -11.35 -17.91 -17.71
N SER A 266 -10.84 -18.11 -18.92
CA SER A 266 -9.45 -18.54 -19.12
C SER A 266 -8.47 -17.55 -18.51
N ARG A 267 -8.71 -16.23 -18.66
CA ARG A 267 -7.80 -15.18 -18.20
C ARG A 267 -7.71 -15.09 -16.67
N TRP A 268 -8.84 -14.89 -15.99
CA TRP A 268 -8.82 -14.69 -14.55
C TRP A 268 -8.47 -15.98 -13.79
N ARG A 269 -8.85 -17.15 -14.30
CA ARG A 269 -8.39 -18.43 -13.71
C ARG A 269 -6.89 -18.63 -13.90
N ALA A 270 -6.31 -18.21 -15.03
CA ALA A 270 -4.86 -18.26 -15.22
C ALA A 270 -4.13 -17.37 -14.20
N SER A 271 -4.65 -16.18 -13.91
CA SER A 271 -4.10 -15.30 -12.86
C SER A 271 -4.14 -15.94 -11.47
N LEU A 272 -5.21 -16.65 -11.11
CA LEU A 272 -5.29 -17.38 -9.85
C LEU A 272 -4.29 -18.55 -9.79
N VAL A 273 -4.08 -19.27 -10.89
CA VAL A 273 -3.07 -20.33 -10.96
C VAL A 273 -1.64 -19.75 -10.84
N GLU A 274 -1.38 -18.61 -11.50
CA GLU A 274 -0.10 -17.90 -11.37
C GLU A 274 0.14 -17.46 -9.93
N ARG A 275 -0.91 -16.99 -9.23
CA ARG A 275 -0.87 -16.67 -7.81
C ARG A 275 -0.43 -17.86 -6.96
N ASP A 276 -1.10 -19.01 -7.11
CA ASP A 276 -0.76 -20.23 -6.36
C ASP A 276 0.69 -20.68 -6.62
N ASN A 277 1.16 -20.52 -7.87
CA ASN A 277 2.54 -20.84 -8.22
C ASN A 277 3.53 -19.88 -7.56
N ARG A 278 3.22 -18.58 -7.50
CA ARG A 278 4.06 -17.57 -6.84
C ARG A 278 4.11 -17.79 -5.33
N ASP A 279 2.98 -18.11 -4.70
CA ASP A 279 2.91 -18.41 -3.27
C ASP A 279 3.72 -19.67 -2.93
N ARG A 280 3.63 -20.72 -3.76
CA ARG A 280 4.44 -21.94 -3.61
C ARG A 280 5.93 -21.68 -3.82
N GLN A 281 6.29 -20.85 -4.79
CA GLN A 281 7.67 -20.46 -5.04
C GLN A 281 8.24 -19.68 -3.85
N ALA A 282 7.50 -18.68 -3.34
CA ALA A 282 7.88 -17.90 -2.17
C ALA A 282 8.07 -18.79 -0.94
N LEU A 283 7.17 -19.77 -0.71
CA LEU A 283 7.33 -20.74 0.37
C LEU A 283 8.57 -21.61 0.18
N SER A 284 8.84 -22.11 -1.02
CA SER A 284 10.05 -22.93 -1.29
C SER A 284 11.34 -22.13 -1.13
N GLU A 285 11.34 -20.86 -1.55
CA GLU A 285 12.46 -19.95 -1.35
C GLU A 285 12.69 -19.67 0.14
N LYS A 286 11.60 -19.46 0.90
CA LYS A 286 11.61 -19.36 2.35
C LYS A 286 12.20 -20.61 2.99
N GLU A 287 11.65 -21.80 2.72
CA GLU A 287 12.16 -23.08 3.25
C GLU A 287 13.65 -23.28 2.98
N ARG A 288 14.09 -23.02 1.74
CA ARG A 288 15.50 -23.15 1.35
C ARG A 288 16.40 -22.20 2.13
N ALA A 289 15.95 -20.97 2.31
CA ALA A 289 16.73 -19.95 2.97
C ALA A 289 16.81 -20.19 4.49
N PHE A 290 15.73 -20.60 5.15
CA PHE A 290 15.75 -21.02 6.56
C PHE A 290 16.61 -22.28 6.80
N ALA A 291 16.58 -23.25 5.88
CA ALA A 291 17.39 -24.46 5.97
C ALA A 291 18.90 -24.16 6.02
N GLN A 292 19.36 -23.06 5.39
CA GLN A 292 20.76 -22.62 5.45
C GLN A 292 21.20 -22.21 6.87
N PHE A 293 20.25 -21.80 7.72
CA PHE A 293 20.48 -21.43 9.12
C PHE A 293 20.17 -22.55 10.11
N GLY A 294 19.88 -23.77 9.62
CA GLY A 294 19.49 -24.89 10.47
C GLY A 294 18.11 -24.72 11.13
N VAL A 295 17.30 -23.76 10.66
CA VAL A 295 15.95 -23.52 11.14
C VAL A 295 14.97 -24.25 10.23
N SER A 296 14.06 -25.04 10.80
CA SER A 296 12.98 -25.66 10.05
C SER A 296 11.78 -24.72 10.01
N VAL A 297 11.27 -24.42 8.80
CA VAL A 297 10.00 -23.71 8.66
C VAL A 297 8.89 -24.71 9.00
N PRO A 298 7.94 -24.36 9.88
CA PRO A 298 6.75 -25.17 10.09
C PRO A 298 6.05 -25.40 8.75
N PRO A 299 5.50 -26.60 8.49
CA PRO A 299 4.72 -26.81 7.29
C PRO A 299 3.60 -25.76 7.23
N ALA A 300 3.43 -25.12 6.07
CA ALA A 300 2.33 -24.19 5.89
C ALA A 300 1.02 -24.93 6.22
N PRO A 301 0.08 -24.30 6.95
CA PRO A 301 -1.24 -24.87 7.11
C PRO A 301 -1.83 -25.16 5.73
N ASP A 302 -2.66 -26.20 5.64
CA ASP A 302 -3.38 -26.54 4.41
C ASP A 302 -4.23 -25.33 4.01
N ARG A 303 -3.74 -24.53 3.08
CA ARG A 303 -4.39 -23.30 2.62
C ARG A 303 -5.17 -23.64 1.36
N PRO A 304 -6.43 -23.22 1.26
CA PRO A 304 -7.16 -23.33 0.00
C PRO A 304 -6.41 -22.62 -1.11
N SER A 305 -6.46 -23.18 -2.32
CA SER A 305 -5.95 -22.54 -3.53
C SER A 305 -6.66 -21.21 -3.79
N ALA A 306 -6.00 -20.30 -4.49
CA ALA A 306 -6.60 -19.03 -4.91
C ALA A 306 -7.90 -19.25 -5.70
N GLY A 307 -7.99 -20.33 -6.47
CA GLY A 307 -9.20 -20.77 -7.16
C GLY A 307 -10.35 -21.16 -6.22
N GLU A 308 -10.07 -21.89 -5.15
CA GLU A 308 -11.07 -22.28 -4.14
C GLU A 308 -11.56 -21.07 -3.35
N VAL A 309 -10.66 -20.16 -2.96
CA VAL A 309 -11.03 -18.92 -2.27
C VAL A 309 -11.90 -18.03 -3.17
N ALA A 310 -11.51 -17.85 -4.43
CA ALA A 310 -12.30 -17.09 -5.40
C ALA A 310 -13.69 -17.70 -5.58
N ALA A 311 -13.81 -19.02 -5.71
CA ALA A 311 -15.10 -19.70 -5.84
C ALA A 311 -15.99 -19.53 -4.59
N ALA A 312 -15.40 -19.49 -3.39
CA ALA A 312 -16.13 -19.31 -2.13
C ALA A 312 -16.57 -17.86 -1.89
N SER A 313 -15.86 -16.87 -2.43
CA SER A 313 -16.12 -15.44 -2.20
C SER A 313 -17.45 -14.94 -2.79
N GLY A 314 -17.95 -15.61 -3.84
CA GLY A 314 -19.18 -15.22 -4.54
C GLY A 314 -19.08 -13.90 -5.31
N VAL A 315 -17.87 -13.40 -5.58
CA VAL A 315 -17.70 -12.19 -6.40
C VAL A 315 -17.74 -12.51 -7.89
N THR A 316 -18.13 -11.52 -8.69
CA THR A 316 -18.07 -11.60 -10.15
C THR A 316 -16.68 -11.21 -10.63
N PRO A 317 -15.97 -12.01 -11.47
CA PRO A 317 -14.71 -11.59 -12.06
C PRO A 317 -14.82 -10.24 -12.78
N PHE A 318 -13.85 -9.36 -12.56
CA PHE A 318 -13.87 -7.96 -13.02
C PHE A 318 -12.62 -7.59 -13.81
N ALA A 319 -11.44 -7.88 -13.24
CA ALA A 319 -10.15 -7.57 -13.87
C ALA A 319 -9.11 -8.64 -13.55
N ALA A 320 -8.08 -8.76 -14.38
CA ALA A 320 -7.00 -9.72 -14.19
C ALA A 320 -5.67 -9.22 -14.75
N TRP A 321 -4.59 -9.29 -13.97
CA TRP A 321 -3.25 -8.94 -14.44
C TRP A 321 -2.16 -9.68 -13.66
N GLY A 322 -1.32 -10.45 -14.36
CA GLY A 322 -0.30 -11.29 -13.73
C GLY A 322 -0.93 -12.20 -12.67
N PRO A 323 -0.38 -12.24 -11.43
CA PRO A 323 -0.93 -13.04 -10.33
C PRO A 323 -2.12 -12.38 -9.61
N CYS A 324 -2.67 -11.29 -10.14
CA CYS A 324 -3.77 -10.55 -9.51
C CYS A 324 -5.07 -10.82 -10.26
N ALA A 325 -6.09 -11.30 -9.53
CA ALA A 325 -7.47 -11.34 -10.01
C ALA A 325 -8.31 -10.43 -9.12
N ILE A 326 -9.27 -9.74 -9.71
CA ILE A 326 -10.14 -8.78 -9.03
C ILE A 326 -11.58 -9.13 -9.37
N GLY A 327 -12.48 -9.03 -8.40
CA GLY A 327 -13.91 -9.26 -8.62
C GLY A 327 -14.80 -8.19 -7.99
N VAL A 328 -16.02 -8.03 -8.49
CA VAL A 328 -17.07 -7.18 -7.92
C VAL A 328 -18.02 -8.04 -7.11
N ASP A 329 -18.22 -7.70 -5.84
CA ASP A 329 -19.30 -8.30 -5.07
C ASP A 329 -20.66 -7.84 -5.63
N PRO A 330 -21.53 -8.78 -6.04
CA PRO A 330 -22.80 -8.43 -6.66
C PRO A 330 -23.78 -7.72 -5.71
N VAL A 331 -23.54 -7.75 -4.38
CA VAL A 331 -24.45 -7.18 -3.38
C VAL A 331 -24.13 -5.73 -3.07
N ASP A 332 -22.89 -5.43 -2.66
CA ASP A 332 -22.47 -4.08 -2.26
C ASP A 332 -21.72 -3.32 -3.38
N GLY A 333 -21.35 -4.02 -4.46
CA GLY A 333 -20.64 -3.44 -5.59
C GLY A 333 -19.16 -3.19 -5.35
N PHE A 334 -18.62 -3.62 -4.21
CA PHE A 334 -17.23 -3.40 -3.85
C PHE A 334 -16.31 -4.26 -4.71
N VAL A 335 -15.25 -3.63 -5.20
CA VAL A 335 -14.17 -4.25 -5.95
C VAL A 335 -13.20 -4.88 -4.95
N ARG A 336 -12.99 -6.19 -5.08
CA ARG A 336 -12.27 -7.08 -4.16
C ARG A 336 -11.06 -7.71 -4.83
N TRP A 337 -9.94 -7.80 -4.11
CA TRP A 337 -8.72 -8.47 -4.59
C TRP A 337 -8.77 -9.95 -4.26
N LEU A 338 -8.75 -10.83 -5.26
CA LEU A 338 -8.75 -12.27 -5.07
C LEU A 338 -7.31 -12.82 -5.10
N PRO A 339 -6.93 -13.73 -4.18
CA PRO A 339 -7.75 -14.36 -3.14
C PRO A 339 -7.72 -13.63 -1.78
N PHE A 340 -7.08 -12.47 -1.67
CA PHE A 340 -6.76 -11.84 -0.39
C PHE A 340 -7.96 -11.26 0.37
N ASP A 341 -8.95 -10.79 -0.35
CA ASP A 341 -10.19 -10.23 0.18
C ASP A 341 -11.18 -11.37 0.41
N SER A 342 -10.95 -12.13 1.49
CA SER A 342 -12.01 -12.99 2.02
C SER A 342 -13.05 -12.05 2.61
N LYS A 343 -14.25 -12.05 2.02
CA LYS A 343 -15.48 -11.37 2.46
C LYS A 343 -15.78 -11.41 3.98
N TYR A 344 -15.08 -12.28 4.71
CA TYR A 344 -15.07 -12.43 6.16
C TYR A 344 -13.66 -12.86 6.62
N GLY A 345 -12.70 -11.93 6.69
CA GLY A 345 -11.63 -12.11 7.69
C GLY A 345 -12.29 -12.15 9.07
N ASP A 346 -11.78 -12.97 9.99
CA ASP A 346 -12.29 -13.03 11.37
C ASP A 346 -12.18 -11.67 12.10
N ASP A 347 -11.45 -10.71 11.52
CA ASP A 347 -11.30 -9.35 11.99
C ASP A 347 -11.79 -8.32 10.94
N PRO A 348 -12.96 -7.68 11.15
CA PRO A 348 -13.47 -6.61 10.29
C PRO A 348 -12.64 -5.31 10.36
N SER A 349 -11.60 -5.25 11.21
CA SER A 349 -10.64 -4.14 11.28
C SER A 349 -9.35 -4.37 10.50
N ASP A 350 -9.15 -5.55 9.90
CA ASP A 350 -7.97 -5.85 9.09
C ASP A 350 -8.05 -5.14 7.73
N ILE A 351 -7.49 -3.94 7.69
CA ILE A 351 -7.37 -3.06 6.51
C ILE A 351 -6.53 -3.65 5.36
N THR A 352 -5.96 -4.84 5.51
CA THR A 352 -5.25 -5.51 4.41
C THR A 352 -6.17 -6.13 3.37
N THR A 353 -7.47 -6.26 3.65
CA THR A 353 -8.50 -6.50 2.64
C THR A 353 -8.82 -5.17 1.93
N ARG A 354 -7.90 -4.68 1.10
CA ARG A 354 -8.11 -3.45 0.31
C ARG A 354 -9.25 -3.68 -0.68
N SER A 355 -10.48 -3.41 -0.29
CA SER A 355 -11.49 -3.11 -1.29
C SER A 355 -11.12 -1.77 -1.93
N ALA A 356 -11.15 -1.71 -3.26
CA ALA A 356 -10.93 -0.45 -3.97
C ALA A 356 -12.21 0.42 -4.07
N GLY A 357 -13.12 0.25 -3.11
CA GLY A 357 -14.46 0.84 -3.15
C GLY A 357 -15.32 0.22 -4.26
N THR A 358 -16.31 0.97 -4.76
CA THR A 358 -17.16 0.51 -5.87
C THR A 358 -16.40 0.49 -7.20
N VAL A 359 -17.01 -0.05 -8.26
CA VAL A 359 -16.44 -0.02 -9.63
C VAL A 359 -16.04 1.40 -10.05
N ARG A 360 -16.88 2.39 -9.74
CA ARG A 360 -16.58 3.80 -10.00
C ARG A 360 -15.36 4.28 -9.23
N ALA A 361 -15.30 4.02 -7.94
CA ALA A 361 -14.18 4.43 -7.08
C ALA A 361 -12.86 3.81 -7.56
N TYR A 362 -12.87 2.51 -7.90
CA TYR A 362 -11.71 1.82 -8.46
C TYR A 362 -11.19 2.51 -9.73
N LEU A 363 -12.07 2.81 -10.69
CA LEU A 363 -11.66 3.46 -11.93
C LEU A 363 -11.13 4.87 -11.72
N LEU A 364 -11.67 5.60 -10.75
CA LEU A 364 -11.21 6.95 -10.43
C LEU A 364 -9.82 6.94 -9.79
N ASP A 365 -9.54 5.99 -8.89
CA ASP A 365 -8.20 5.81 -8.33
C ASP A 365 -7.19 5.43 -9.43
N GLU A 366 -7.58 4.52 -10.34
CA GLU A 366 -6.78 4.18 -11.52
C GLU A 366 -6.50 5.39 -12.42
N ILE A 367 -7.49 6.28 -12.60
CA ILE A 367 -7.32 7.53 -13.35
C ILE A 367 -6.33 8.47 -12.66
N ASP A 368 -6.41 8.62 -11.35
CA ASP A 368 -5.48 9.48 -10.59
C ASP A 368 -4.04 8.95 -10.64
N GLN A 369 -3.86 7.63 -10.55
CA GLN A 369 -2.55 7.00 -10.74
C GLN A 369 -1.98 7.24 -12.15
N LEU A 370 -2.80 7.10 -13.20
CA LEU A 370 -2.37 7.41 -14.56
C LEU A 370 -2.05 8.89 -14.75
N ASN A 371 -2.86 9.80 -14.19
CA ASN A 371 -2.63 11.23 -14.29
C ASN A 371 -1.30 11.61 -13.63
N THR A 372 -1.01 11.08 -12.44
CA THR A 372 0.27 11.26 -11.74
C THR A 372 1.45 10.79 -12.60
N ARG A 373 1.31 9.62 -13.25
CA ARG A 373 2.33 9.10 -14.17
C ARG A 373 2.54 10.00 -15.39
N VAL A 374 1.46 10.51 -15.99
CA VAL A 374 1.53 11.47 -17.10
C VAL A 374 2.27 12.74 -16.69
N GLU A 375 1.93 13.32 -15.53
CA GLU A 375 2.58 14.52 -15.01
C GLU A 375 4.08 14.31 -14.77
N GLY A 376 4.45 13.16 -14.18
CA GLY A 376 5.85 12.77 -14.00
C GLY A 376 6.60 12.67 -15.34
N LEU A 377 6.01 12.03 -16.35
CA LEU A 377 6.62 11.91 -17.68
C LEU A 377 6.77 13.27 -18.38
N ARG A 378 5.79 14.17 -18.24
CA ARG A 378 5.85 15.54 -18.75
C ARG A 378 6.97 16.34 -18.09
N SER A 379 7.14 16.21 -16.78
CA SER A 379 8.20 16.89 -16.02
C SER A 379 9.59 16.47 -16.51
N VAL A 380 9.82 15.15 -16.68
CA VAL A 380 11.11 14.61 -17.18
C VAL A 380 11.43 15.10 -18.59
N ARG A 381 10.42 15.24 -19.47
CA ARG A 381 10.61 15.72 -20.85
C ARG A 381 10.68 17.25 -20.98
N GLY A 382 10.16 17.98 -20.00
CA GLY A 382 10.11 19.44 -19.97
C GLY A 382 11.28 20.11 -19.24
N GLY A 383 12.20 19.32 -18.66
CA GLY A 383 13.45 19.84 -18.07
C GLY A 383 14.30 20.58 -19.10
N PRO A 384 15.10 21.59 -18.69
CA PRO A 384 15.83 22.45 -19.61
C PRO A 384 16.73 21.60 -20.52
N SER A 385 16.45 21.67 -21.82
CA SER A 385 17.39 21.27 -22.85
C SER A 385 18.60 22.21 -22.76
N ASP A 386 19.66 21.77 -22.10
CA ASP A 386 20.96 22.43 -22.13
C ASP A 386 21.45 22.47 -23.59
N THR A 387 21.21 23.62 -24.23
CA THR A 387 21.91 24.08 -25.44
C THR A 387 22.94 25.12 -25.08
#